data_AF-A0A444YU81-F1
#
_entry.id   AF-A0A444YU81-F1
#
_cell.length_a   1.000
_cell.length_b   1.000
_cell.length_c   1.000
_cell.angle_alpha   90.00
_cell.angle_beta   90.00
_cell.angle_gamma   90.00
#
_symmetry.space_group_name_H-M   'P 1'
#
loop_
_entity.id
_entity.type
_entity.pdbx_description
1 polymer ?
#
loop_
_entity_poly.entity_id
_entity_poly.type
_entity_poly.pdbx_seq_one_letter_code
_entity_poly.pdbx_strand_id
1 'polypeptide(L)'
;MTSAFSGVAVAQGPRLLLRSLRFCSNSHASVRNCRPFAMDSSSVRVSSSNGGGGDGEVRFPLSSAASGALIIQKGDITKWSIDGSTDAIVNPANERMLGGGGADGAIHRAAGPDLVQACLKVPEVRPGIRCPTGEARITPGFKLPASHVIHTVGPIYHADNNPAASLANAYRNSLKVAKENSIQYIAFPAISCGVYGYPYDEAATVAISSIKEFPNDFKEVHFVLFLPEIYDTWVNKAKELLKE
;
A
#
# COMPACT_ATOMS: atom_id res chain seq x y z
N MET A 1 21.53 44.27 -36.21
CA MET A 1 22.99 44.24 -36.01
C MET A 1 23.26 44.72 -34.59
N THR A 2 24.08 43.96 -33.84
CA THR A 2 24.80 44.30 -32.58
C THR A 2 23.97 44.75 -31.38
N SER A 3 24.22 44.41 -30.12
CA SER A 3 24.99 43.40 -29.38
C SER A 3 24.86 43.84 -27.92
N ALA A 4 24.49 42.98 -26.98
CA ALA A 4 24.57 43.31 -25.56
C ALA A 4 25.19 42.14 -24.78
N PHE A 5 26.48 42.34 -24.50
CA PHE A 5 27.35 41.80 -23.46
C PHE A 5 26.68 40.95 -22.35
N SER A 6 27.16 39.71 -22.23
CA SER A 6 27.21 38.95 -20.97
C SER A 6 28.67 38.71 -20.65
N GLY A 7 29.09 39.06 -19.44
CA GLY A 7 30.44 38.85 -18.93
C GLY A 7 30.43 38.12 -17.59
N VAL A 8 31.38 37.17 -17.48
CA VAL A 8 32.12 36.76 -16.27
C VAL A 8 31.29 35.93 -15.25
N ALA A 9 31.73 34.83 -14.62
CA ALA A 9 33.07 34.34 -14.27
C ALA A 9 33.11 32.82 -14.07
N VAL A 10 34.33 32.32 -14.12
CA VAL A 10 34.84 30.97 -13.83
C VAL A 10 34.81 30.67 -12.33
N ALA A 11 34.55 29.41 -11.96
CA ALA A 11 35.13 28.80 -10.75
C ALA A 11 35.33 27.28 -10.94
N GLN A 12 36.59 26.87 -11.04
CA GLN A 12 37.02 25.47 -10.93
C GLN A 12 37.16 25.10 -9.45
N GLY A 13 36.71 23.90 -9.07
CA GLY A 13 36.93 23.30 -7.75
C GLY A 13 37.61 21.92 -7.88
N PRO A 14 38.53 21.53 -6.97
CA PRO A 14 39.50 20.47 -7.24
C PRO A 14 39.09 19.06 -6.77
N ARG A 15 39.77 18.11 -7.41
CA ARG A 15 39.83 16.65 -7.22
C ARG A 15 39.95 16.20 -5.76
N LEU A 16 39.29 15.07 -5.43
CA LEU A 16 39.66 14.21 -4.31
C LEU A 16 39.99 12.78 -4.77
N LEU A 17 41.13 12.32 -4.25
CA LEU A 17 41.83 11.07 -4.50
C LEU A 17 41.05 9.83 -4.04
N LEU A 18 41.02 8.80 -4.90
CA LEU A 18 40.84 7.41 -4.46
C LEU A 18 42.06 6.97 -3.63
N ARG A 19 41.84 6.56 -2.39
CA ARG A 19 42.82 5.79 -1.61
C ARG A 19 42.42 4.32 -1.61
N SER A 20 43.32 3.54 -2.19
CA SER A 20 43.38 2.08 -2.16
C SER A 20 43.61 1.58 -0.72
N LEU A 21 42.79 0.62 -0.27
CA LEU A 21 42.99 -0.09 1.01
C LEU A 21 43.75 -1.39 0.76
N ARG A 22 44.86 -1.52 1.48
CA ARG A 22 45.77 -2.66 1.45
C ARG A 22 45.18 -3.84 2.21
N PHE A 23 45.33 -5.03 1.61
CA PHE A 23 45.28 -6.31 2.29
C PHE A 23 46.48 -6.44 3.24
N CYS A 24 46.24 -6.82 4.50
CA CYS A 24 47.26 -7.32 5.41
C CYS A 24 46.78 -8.63 6.05
N SER A 25 47.72 -9.55 6.17
CA SER A 25 47.62 -10.98 6.42
C SER A 25 47.64 -11.35 7.91
N ASN A 26 47.07 -12.52 8.19
CA ASN A 26 47.31 -13.49 9.28
C ASN A 26 47.57 -13.01 10.72
N SER A 27 46.78 -13.56 11.65
CA SER A 27 47.28 -14.06 12.95
C SER A 27 46.35 -15.10 13.56
N HIS A 28 46.93 -16.25 13.90
CA HIS A 28 46.35 -17.36 14.67
C HIS A 28 45.77 -16.91 16.03
N ALA A 29 44.58 -17.39 16.39
CA ALA A 29 44.12 -17.42 17.77
C ALA A 29 43.25 -18.66 18.06
N SER A 30 43.83 -19.54 18.88
CA SER A 30 43.26 -20.51 19.83
C SER A 30 41.76 -20.84 19.75
N VAL A 31 41.48 -22.11 19.44
CA VAL A 31 40.17 -22.76 19.58
C VAL A 31 39.85 -22.91 21.08
N ARG A 32 38.94 -22.07 21.58
CA ARG A 32 38.28 -22.29 22.87
C ARG A 32 36.89 -22.88 22.66
N ASN A 33 36.72 -24.01 23.33
CA ASN A 33 35.52 -24.83 23.46
C ASN A 33 34.28 -23.97 23.80
N CYS A 34 33.40 -23.73 22.83
CA CYS A 34 32.09 -23.12 23.05
C CYS A 34 31.02 -24.22 23.00
N ARG A 35 30.29 -24.35 24.11
CA ARG A 35 29.13 -25.24 24.25
C ARG A 35 28.05 -24.85 23.24
N PRO A 36 27.28 -25.81 22.70
CA PRO A 36 26.17 -25.48 21.82
C PRO A 36 25.12 -24.67 22.60
N PHE A 37 24.87 -23.45 22.13
CA PHE A 37 23.74 -22.64 22.55
C PHE A 37 22.48 -23.29 21.95
N ALA A 38 21.63 -23.84 22.80
CA ALA A 38 20.36 -24.42 22.38
C ALA A 38 19.55 -23.34 21.65
N MET A 39 19.15 -23.64 20.41
CA MET A 39 18.16 -22.85 19.69
C MET A 39 16.83 -23.01 20.41
N ASP A 40 16.37 -21.95 21.04
CA ASP A 40 14.97 -21.85 21.49
C ASP A 40 14.12 -21.71 20.23
N SER A 41 13.43 -22.79 19.85
CA SER A 41 12.42 -22.78 18.80
C SER A 41 11.18 -22.05 19.34
N SER A 42 11.22 -20.72 19.32
CA SER A 42 10.04 -19.90 19.57
C SER A 42 9.06 -20.13 18.42
N SER A 43 8.13 -21.05 18.66
CA SER A 43 7.01 -21.36 17.80
C SER A 43 6.23 -20.09 17.44
N VAL A 44 5.97 -19.91 16.15
CA VAL A 44 4.99 -18.95 15.63
C VAL A 44 3.68 -19.20 16.37
N ARG A 45 3.27 -18.28 17.25
CA ARG A 45 1.92 -18.30 17.82
C ARG A 45 0.99 -17.77 16.75
N VAL A 46 0.38 -18.70 16.00
CA VAL A 46 -0.93 -18.45 15.39
C VAL A 46 -1.89 -18.28 16.56
N SER A 47 -2.06 -17.05 17.03
CA SER A 47 -3.03 -16.72 18.05
C SER A 47 -4.41 -16.72 17.41
N SER A 48 -5.06 -17.89 17.37
CA SER A 48 -6.51 -17.96 17.32
C SER A 48 -7.03 -17.45 18.66
N SER A 49 -7.12 -16.14 18.84
CA SER A 49 -7.76 -15.56 20.02
C SER A 49 -9.26 -15.82 19.91
N ASN A 50 -9.75 -16.79 20.68
CA ASN A 50 -11.18 -16.94 20.99
C ASN A 50 -11.61 -15.70 21.80
N GLY A 51 -12.01 -14.66 21.07
CA GLY A 51 -12.46 -13.39 21.62
C GLY A 51 -13.18 -12.60 20.53
N GLY A 52 -14.42 -12.99 20.22
CA GLY A 52 -15.42 -12.14 19.57
C GLY A 52 -15.12 -11.56 18.19
N GLY A 53 -14.21 -12.14 17.39
CA GLY A 53 -13.94 -11.74 16.00
C GLY A 53 -14.56 -12.73 15.01
N GLY A 54 -15.25 -12.22 13.99
CA GLY A 54 -15.97 -13.03 13.00
C GLY A 54 -15.06 -13.98 12.20
N ASP A 55 -15.60 -15.14 11.84
CA ASP A 55 -14.93 -16.19 11.07
C ASP A 55 -14.31 -15.66 9.77
N GLY A 56 -13.01 -15.34 9.76
CA GLY A 56 -12.28 -14.97 8.54
C GLY A 56 -11.33 -13.80 8.61
N GLU A 57 -10.82 -13.40 9.78
CA GLU A 57 -9.72 -12.44 9.92
C GLU A 57 -8.37 -13.15 10.15
N VAL A 58 -7.31 -12.70 9.47
CA VAL A 58 -5.93 -13.19 9.64
C VAL A 58 -4.98 -12.00 9.77
N ARG A 59 -4.11 -12.04 10.79
CA ARG A 59 -3.15 -10.97 11.10
C ARG A 59 -1.70 -11.40 10.79
N PHE A 60 -0.94 -10.51 10.17
CA PHE A 60 0.49 -10.65 9.88
C PHE A 60 1.24 -9.43 10.43
N PRO A 61 2.34 -9.61 11.20
CA PRO A 61 3.19 -8.49 11.59
C PRO A 61 3.88 -7.90 10.34
N LEU A 62 3.94 -6.58 10.21
CA LEU A 62 4.70 -5.92 9.13
C LEU A 62 6.12 -5.54 9.55
N SER A 63 6.40 -5.50 10.86
CA SER A 63 7.74 -5.28 11.40
C SER A 63 7.99 -6.10 12.66
N SER A 64 9.26 -6.47 12.89
CA SER A 64 9.71 -7.15 14.11
C SER A 64 9.58 -6.27 15.37
N ALA A 65 9.41 -4.96 15.20
CA ALA A 65 9.22 -3.99 16.28
C ALA A 65 7.75 -3.75 16.67
N ALA A 66 6.82 -4.59 16.19
CA ALA A 66 5.41 -4.64 16.60
C ALA A 66 4.55 -3.37 16.38
N SER A 67 5.00 -2.37 15.60
CA SER A 67 4.24 -1.12 15.47
C SER A 67 3.11 -1.17 14.43
N GLY A 68 3.25 -2.00 13.39
CA GLY A 68 2.30 -2.11 12.28
C GLY A 68 1.93 -3.56 11.94
N ALA A 69 0.69 -3.78 11.51
CA ALA A 69 0.20 -5.10 11.08
C ALA A 69 -0.59 -5.04 9.77
N LEU A 70 -0.49 -6.11 8.99
CA LEU A 70 -1.39 -6.39 7.88
C LEU A 70 -2.51 -7.34 8.37
N ILE A 71 -3.75 -6.93 8.18
CA ILE A 71 -4.94 -7.71 8.50
C ILE A 71 -5.63 -8.06 7.18
N ILE A 72 -6.02 -9.31 7.01
CA ILE A 72 -6.78 -9.76 5.84
C ILE A 72 -8.10 -10.33 6.36
N GLN A 73 -9.21 -9.78 5.90
CA GLN A 73 -10.53 -10.19 6.35
C GLN A 73 -11.55 -10.26 5.22
N LYS A 74 -12.58 -11.09 5.40
CA LYS A 74 -13.76 -11.12 4.53
C LYS A 74 -14.72 -9.99 4.91
N GLY A 75 -15.28 -9.29 3.93
CA GLY A 75 -16.34 -8.32 4.24
C GLY A 75 -16.68 -7.32 3.15
N ASP A 76 -17.63 -6.43 3.50
CA ASP A 76 -18.00 -5.25 2.74
C ASP A 76 -17.19 -4.06 3.24
N ILE A 77 -16.29 -3.55 2.38
CA ILE A 77 -15.41 -2.42 2.72
C ILE A 77 -16.18 -1.15 3.11
N THR A 78 -17.44 -0.99 2.68
CA THR A 78 -18.27 0.18 3.04
C THR A 78 -18.70 0.18 4.51
N LYS A 79 -18.53 -0.94 5.21
CA LYS A 79 -18.82 -1.12 6.64
C LYS A 79 -17.58 -1.07 7.52
N TRP A 80 -16.40 -0.96 6.92
CA TRP A 80 -15.15 -1.01 7.64
C TRP A 80 -14.83 0.31 8.34
N SER A 81 -14.39 0.21 9.59
CA SER A 81 -13.82 1.28 10.42
C SER A 81 -13.10 0.63 11.61
N ILE A 82 -12.09 1.31 12.17
CA ILE A 82 -11.45 0.95 13.43
C ILE A 82 -11.81 1.98 14.50
N ASP A 83 -11.50 3.26 14.28
CA ASP A 83 -11.79 4.33 15.25
C ASP A 83 -12.72 5.42 14.73
N GLY A 84 -13.07 5.40 13.44
CA GLY A 84 -13.97 6.34 12.76
C GLY A 84 -13.40 7.74 12.53
N SER A 85 -12.17 8.02 12.93
CA SER A 85 -11.55 9.36 12.94
C SER A 85 -10.21 9.44 12.20
N THR A 86 -9.45 8.35 12.19
CA THR A 86 -8.15 8.22 11.50
C THR A 86 -8.16 7.05 10.52
N ASP A 87 -9.36 6.71 10.04
CA ASP A 87 -9.65 5.61 9.12
C ASP A 87 -9.79 6.10 7.68
N ALA A 88 -9.19 5.38 6.73
CA ALA A 88 -9.50 5.54 5.32
C ALA A 88 -9.83 4.20 4.66
N ILE A 89 -10.88 4.18 3.84
CA ILE A 89 -11.07 3.09 2.87
C ILE A 89 -10.56 3.51 1.50
N VAL A 90 -10.01 2.55 0.75
CA VAL A 90 -9.56 2.78 -0.61
C VAL A 90 -10.66 2.42 -1.61
N ASN A 91 -11.01 3.38 -2.47
CA ASN A 91 -11.93 3.18 -3.58
C ASN A 91 -11.14 2.82 -4.86
N PRO A 92 -11.35 1.62 -5.45
CA PRO A 92 -10.80 1.26 -6.75
C PRO A 92 -11.63 1.94 -7.86
N ALA A 93 -11.33 3.21 -8.10
CA ALA A 93 -12.06 4.11 -8.99
C ALA A 93 -11.65 3.96 -10.47
N ASN A 94 -12.41 4.63 -11.34
CA ASN A 94 -11.99 4.95 -12.70
C ASN A 94 -11.39 6.38 -12.78
N GLU A 95 -10.77 6.73 -13.92
CA GLU A 95 -10.05 8.00 -14.09
C GLU A 95 -10.91 9.26 -13.86
N ARG A 96 -12.23 9.15 -14.03
CA ARG A 96 -13.17 10.26 -13.84
C ARG A 96 -13.48 10.50 -12.36
N MET A 97 -13.35 9.50 -11.50
CA MET A 97 -13.74 9.50 -10.07
C MET A 97 -15.23 9.78 -9.79
N LEU A 98 -16.12 9.58 -10.76
CA LEU A 98 -17.55 9.90 -10.62
C LEU A 98 -18.43 8.68 -10.34
N GLY A 99 -17.86 7.66 -9.69
CA GLY A 99 -18.51 6.39 -9.43
C GLY A 99 -18.50 5.43 -10.64
N GLY A 100 -19.12 4.28 -10.45
CA GLY A 100 -19.13 3.18 -11.41
C GLY A 100 -19.88 1.95 -10.87
N GLY A 101 -19.47 0.77 -11.32
CA GLY A 101 -19.94 -0.52 -10.80
C GLY A 101 -19.09 -1.05 -9.64
N GLY A 102 -19.33 -2.30 -9.24
CA GLY A 102 -18.49 -3.00 -8.25
C GLY A 102 -18.35 -2.26 -6.91
N ALA A 103 -17.14 -2.31 -6.34
CA ALA A 103 -16.83 -1.64 -5.08
C ALA A 103 -16.96 -0.11 -5.16
N ASP A 104 -16.57 0.51 -6.29
CA ASP A 104 -16.72 1.96 -6.51
C ASP A 104 -18.17 2.41 -6.39
N GLY A 105 -19.07 1.72 -7.10
CA GLY A 105 -20.51 1.96 -6.98
C GLY A 105 -21.06 1.74 -5.57
N ALA A 106 -20.58 0.71 -4.86
CA ALA A 106 -20.99 0.43 -3.49
C ALA A 106 -20.56 1.54 -2.53
N ILE A 107 -19.31 2.00 -2.63
CA ILE A 107 -18.76 3.11 -1.84
C ILE A 107 -19.55 4.40 -2.08
N HIS A 108 -19.82 4.75 -3.35
CA HIS A 108 -20.64 5.93 -3.67
C HIS A 108 -22.06 5.85 -3.12
N ARG A 109 -22.72 4.69 -3.21
CA ARG A 109 -24.06 4.51 -2.62
C ARG A 109 -24.04 4.64 -1.10
N ALA A 110 -23.04 4.07 -0.43
CA ALA A 110 -22.93 4.09 1.02
C ALA A 110 -22.55 5.47 1.57
N ALA A 111 -21.62 6.18 0.92
CA ALA A 111 -21.20 7.52 1.32
C ALA A 111 -22.27 8.58 1.06
N GLY A 112 -23.15 8.35 0.08
CA GLY A 112 -24.21 9.28 -0.32
C GLY A 112 -23.77 10.29 -1.39
N PRO A 113 -24.68 11.18 -1.82
CA PRO A 113 -24.47 12.08 -2.96
C PRO A 113 -23.34 13.09 -2.74
N ASP A 114 -22.99 13.39 -1.49
CA ASP A 114 -21.93 14.34 -1.18
C ASP A 114 -20.55 13.86 -1.63
N LEU A 115 -20.33 12.54 -1.72
CA LEU A 115 -19.08 11.97 -2.21
C LEU A 115 -18.82 12.37 -3.67
N VAL A 116 -19.81 12.24 -4.56
CA VAL A 116 -19.62 12.64 -5.96
C VAL A 116 -19.44 14.16 -6.09
N GLN A 117 -20.07 14.96 -5.22
CA GLN A 117 -19.84 16.41 -5.18
C GLN A 117 -18.41 16.75 -4.76
N ALA A 118 -17.82 16.00 -3.82
CA ALA A 118 -16.42 16.16 -3.47
C ALA A 118 -15.48 15.71 -4.60
N CYS A 119 -15.78 14.59 -5.25
CA CYS A 119 -15.01 14.15 -6.42
C CYS A 119 -15.03 15.20 -7.54
N LEU A 120 -16.15 15.86 -7.80
CA LEU A 120 -16.25 16.92 -8.81
C LEU A 120 -15.36 18.14 -8.52
N LYS A 121 -15.07 18.41 -7.24
CA LYS A 121 -14.16 19.48 -6.79
C LYS A 121 -12.69 19.12 -6.94
N VAL A 122 -12.35 17.84 -7.13
CA VAL A 122 -10.98 17.43 -7.45
C VAL A 122 -10.63 17.95 -8.85
N PRO A 123 -9.54 18.73 -9.01
CA PRO A 123 -9.15 19.27 -10.31
C PRO A 123 -8.88 18.17 -11.33
N GLU A 124 -9.29 18.42 -12.57
CA GLU A 124 -8.88 17.59 -13.70
C GLU A 124 -7.41 17.87 -14.04
N VAL A 125 -6.62 16.82 -14.17
CA VAL A 125 -5.22 16.92 -14.62
C VAL A 125 -5.12 16.96 -16.15
N ARG A 126 -6.15 16.46 -16.83
CA ARG A 126 -6.41 16.55 -18.27
C ARG A 126 -7.91 16.34 -18.51
N PRO A 127 -8.47 16.77 -19.66
CA PRO A 127 -9.92 16.77 -19.87
C PRO A 127 -10.58 15.42 -19.52
N GLY A 128 -11.53 15.46 -18.58
CA GLY A 128 -12.28 14.31 -18.10
C GLY A 128 -11.55 13.39 -17.12
N ILE A 129 -10.31 13.70 -16.72
CA ILE A 129 -9.48 12.82 -15.89
C ILE A 129 -9.03 13.58 -14.65
N ARG A 130 -9.45 13.09 -13.48
CA ARG A 130 -9.11 13.61 -12.15
C ARG A 130 -8.00 12.82 -11.49
N CYS A 131 -8.00 11.51 -11.69
CA CYS A 131 -7.01 10.59 -11.14
C CYS A 131 -6.50 9.67 -12.27
N PRO A 132 -5.29 9.90 -12.80
CA PRO A 132 -4.65 8.96 -13.73
C PRO A 132 -4.45 7.57 -13.11
N THR A 133 -4.30 6.56 -13.97
CA THR A 133 -3.89 5.21 -13.55
C THR A 133 -2.61 5.24 -12.72
N GLY A 134 -2.63 4.54 -11.59
CA GLY A 134 -1.54 4.46 -10.62
C GLY A 134 -1.47 5.64 -9.64
N GLU A 135 -2.30 6.67 -9.78
CA GLU A 135 -2.37 7.79 -8.83
C GLU A 135 -3.50 7.63 -7.81
N ALA A 136 -3.48 8.47 -6.77
CA ALA A 136 -4.51 8.53 -5.74
C ALA A 136 -4.95 9.96 -5.40
N ARG A 137 -6.18 10.13 -4.90
CA ARG A 137 -6.81 11.37 -4.42
C ARG A 137 -7.62 11.08 -3.16
N ILE A 138 -7.77 12.04 -2.26
CA ILE A 138 -8.53 11.86 -1.00
C ILE A 138 -9.76 12.75 -0.95
N THR A 139 -10.84 12.22 -0.36
CA THR A 139 -12.06 12.96 -0.02
C THR A 139 -12.55 12.55 1.38
N PRO A 140 -13.45 13.32 2.01
CA PRO A 140 -14.14 12.87 3.23
C PRO A 140 -15.00 11.61 3.00
N GLY A 141 -15.24 10.83 4.05
CA GLY A 141 -16.04 9.59 4.01
C GLY A 141 -17.56 9.80 4.04
N PHE A 142 -18.03 11.00 4.40
CA PHE A 142 -19.45 11.36 4.49
C PHE A 142 -20.25 10.41 5.39
N LYS A 143 -21.16 9.61 4.82
CA LYS A 143 -22.00 8.66 5.56
C LYS A 143 -21.31 7.32 5.83
N LEU A 144 -20.09 7.11 5.34
CA LEU A 144 -19.30 5.92 5.65
C LEU A 144 -18.85 5.94 7.11
N PRO A 145 -18.67 4.76 7.74
CA PRO A 145 -18.02 4.66 9.05
C PRO A 145 -16.58 5.18 9.06
N ALA A 146 -15.83 4.93 7.98
CA ALA A 146 -14.48 5.45 7.80
C ALA A 146 -14.49 6.96 7.52
N SER A 147 -13.54 7.68 8.14
CA SER A 147 -13.46 9.14 8.06
C SER A 147 -13.13 9.67 6.67
N HIS A 148 -12.40 8.90 5.85
CA HIS A 148 -11.92 9.30 4.52
C HIS A 148 -12.09 8.20 3.47
N VAL A 149 -12.17 8.63 2.21
CA VAL A 149 -12.06 7.76 1.04
C VAL A 149 -10.83 8.17 0.24
N ILE A 150 -9.93 7.23 -0.01
CA ILE A 150 -8.80 7.41 -0.91
C ILE A 150 -9.15 6.75 -2.24
N HIS A 151 -9.41 7.55 -3.26
CA HIS A 151 -9.71 7.10 -4.61
C HIS A 151 -8.40 6.84 -5.35
N THR A 152 -8.24 5.64 -5.89
CA THR A 152 -7.08 5.26 -6.69
C THR A 152 -7.51 4.51 -7.92
N VAL A 153 -6.76 4.64 -9.01
CA VAL A 153 -7.09 4.00 -10.29
C VAL A 153 -6.09 2.90 -10.58
N GLY A 154 -6.52 1.65 -10.46
CA GLY A 154 -5.72 0.51 -10.88
C GLY A 154 -5.67 0.36 -12.42
N PRO A 155 -4.73 -0.40 -12.96
CA PRO A 155 -4.65 -0.68 -14.39
C PRO A 155 -5.77 -1.62 -14.84
N ILE A 156 -6.19 -1.47 -16.10
CA ILE A 156 -6.91 -2.52 -16.84
C ILE A 156 -5.85 -3.52 -17.31
N TYR A 157 -5.89 -4.76 -16.81
CA TYR A 157 -4.76 -5.69 -16.92
C TYR A 157 -4.27 -5.92 -18.35
N HIS A 158 -5.18 -6.14 -19.29
CA HIS A 158 -4.84 -6.41 -20.69
C HIS A 158 -4.56 -5.16 -21.55
N ALA A 159 -4.78 -3.96 -21.02
CA ALA A 159 -4.65 -2.71 -21.77
C ALA A 159 -3.54 -1.78 -21.25
N ASP A 160 -3.01 -2.05 -20.05
CA ASP A 160 -1.87 -1.32 -19.51
C ASP A 160 -0.56 -1.92 -20.04
N ASN A 161 0.41 -1.07 -20.40
CA ASN A 161 1.71 -1.50 -20.92
C ASN A 161 2.58 -2.17 -19.85
N ASN A 162 2.38 -1.85 -18.58
CA ASN A 162 3.08 -2.42 -17.44
C ASN A 162 2.14 -2.49 -16.22
N PRO A 163 1.18 -3.43 -16.24
CA PRO A 163 0.13 -3.50 -15.22
C PRO A 163 0.71 -3.70 -13.82
N ALA A 164 1.82 -4.42 -13.67
CA ALA A 164 2.46 -4.62 -12.38
C ALA A 164 2.96 -3.29 -11.77
N ALA A 165 3.62 -2.45 -12.58
CA ALA A 165 4.11 -1.15 -12.12
C ALA A 165 2.95 -0.19 -11.80
N SER A 166 1.93 -0.14 -12.65
CA SER A 166 0.73 0.68 -12.45
C SER A 166 -0.05 0.28 -11.19
N LEU A 167 -0.25 -1.03 -10.96
CA LEU A 167 -0.92 -1.53 -9.76
C LEU A 167 -0.09 -1.23 -8.49
N ALA A 168 1.22 -1.44 -8.54
CA ALA A 168 2.11 -1.10 -7.43
C ALA A 168 2.05 0.41 -7.09
N ASN A 169 2.00 1.26 -8.12
CA ASN A 169 1.84 2.70 -7.93
C ASN A 169 0.49 3.05 -7.30
N ALA A 170 -0.61 2.39 -7.70
CA ALA A 170 -1.92 2.60 -7.10
C ALA A 170 -1.90 2.35 -5.58
N TYR A 171 -1.26 1.26 -5.12
CA TYR A 171 -1.07 0.98 -3.69
C TYR A 171 -0.14 2.00 -3.02
N ARG A 172 1.07 2.21 -3.54
CA ARG A 172 2.06 3.12 -2.95
C ARG A 172 1.55 4.55 -2.84
N ASN A 173 0.89 5.07 -3.87
CA ASN A 173 0.36 6.43 -3.85
C ASN A 173 -0.85 6.56 -2.92
N SER A 174 -1.67 5.51 -2.77
CA SER A 174 -2.72 5.50 -1.75
C SER A 174 -2.13 5.57 -0.34
N LEU A 175 -1.08 4.79 -0.05
CA LEU A 175 -0.39 4.82 1.25
C LEU A 175 0.27 6.18 1.49
N LYS A 176 0.94 6.77 0.49
CA LYS A 176 1.52 8.12 0.63
C LYS A 176 0.45 9.17 0.97
N VAL A 177 -0.65 9.18 0.23
CA VAL A 177 -1.78 10.08 0.50
C VAL A 177 -2.35 9.87 1.90
N ALA A 178 -2.50 8.62 2.35
CA ALA A 178 -2.96 8.31 3.70
C ALA A 178 -2.02 8.87 4.78
N LYS A 179 -0.72 8.63 4.63
CA LYS A 179 0.32 9.13 5.54
C LYS A 179 0.33 10.67 5.61
N GLU A 180 0.26 11.34 4.46
CA GLU A 180 0.21 12.80 4.36
C GLU A 180 -1.02 13.41 5.04
N ASN A 181 -2.10 12.64 5.17
CA ASN A 181 -3.36 13.04 5.81
C ASN A 181 -3.53 12.45 7.22
N SER A 182 -2.44 11.98 7.86
CA SER A 182 -2.44 11.46 9.24
C SER A 182 -3.40 10.28 9.47
N ILE A 183 -3.69 9.50 8.44
CA ILE A 183 -4.46 8.25 8.55
C ILE A 183 -3.61 7.19 9.25
N GLN A 184 -4.17 6.53 10.26
CA GLN A 184 -3.48 5.48 11.02
C GLN A 184 -3.94 4.07 10.63
N TYR A 185 -5.17 3.96 10.14
CA TYR A 185 -5.80 2.71 9.73
C TYR A 185 -6.31 2.84 8.30
N ILE A 186 -5.91 1.92 7.42
CA ILE A 186 -6.31 1.96 6.02
C ILE A 186 -6.79 0.61 5.53
N ALA A 187 -7.91 0.57 4.82
CA ALA A 187 -8.46 -0.64 4.21
C ALA A 187 -8.46 -0.58 2.69
N PHE A 188 -7.96 -1.65 2.07
CA PHE A 188 -7.94 -1.87 0.63
C PHE A 188 -8.90 -2.98 0.23
N PRO A 189 -9.61 -2.85 -0.89
CA PRO A 189 -10.15 -3.98 -1.62
C PRO A 189 -9.05 -4.57 -2.54
N ALA A 190 -9.35 -5.67 -3.24
CA ALA A 190 -8.48 -6.19 -4.29
C ALA A 190 -8.56 -5.31 -5.55
N ILE A 191 -7.72 -4.27 -5.62
CA ILE A 191 -7.68 -3.31 -6.74
C ILE A 191 -7.43 -4.06 -8.06
N SER A 192 -8.21 -3.70 -9.09
CA SER A 192 -8.18 -4.27 -10.45
C SER A 192 -8.61 -5.75 -10.60
N CYS A 193 -8.91 -6.47 -9.52
CA CYS A 193 -9.36 -7.88 -9.59
C CYS A 193 -10.85 -8.07 -9.90
N GLY A 194 -11.57 -7.00 -10.25
CA GLY A 194 -12.94 -7.05 -10.74
C GLY A 194 -13.00 -6.93 -12.27
N VAL A 195 -13.78 -5.96 -12.74
CA VAL A 195 -13.96 -5.67 -14.19
C VAL A 195 -12.64 -5.39 -14.93
N TYR A 196 -11.60 -4.95 -14.24
CA TYR A 196 -10.27 -4.69 -14.82
C TYR A 196 -9.42 -5.96 -15.03
N GLY A 197 -9.87 -7.12 -14.54
CA GLY A 197 -9.39 -8.43 -14.95
C GLY A 197 -7.99 -8.82 -14.47
N TYR A 198 -7.44 -8.19 -13.44
CA TYR A 198 -6.11 -8.53 -12.94
C TYR A 198 -6.11 -9.91 -12.25
N PRO A 199 -5.24 -10.87 -12.66
CA PRO A 199 -5.14 -12.19 -12.02
C PRO A 199 -4.85 -12.09 -10.53
N TYR A 200 -5.58 -12.86 -9.72
CA TYR A 200 -5.57 -12.70 -8.26
C TYR A 200 -4.19 -12.96 -7.64
N ASP A 201 -3.47 -14.00 -8.06
CA ASP A 201 -2.16 -14.34 -7.50
C ASP A 201 -1.10 -13.26 -7.79
N GLU A 202 -1.09 -12.75 -9.03
CA GLU A 202 -0.20 -11.66 -9.44
C GLU A 202 -0.56 -10.36 -8.71
N ALA A 203 -1.85 -10.02 -8.62
CA ALA A 203 -2.32 -8.83 -7.92
C ALA A 203 -2.00 -8.87 -6.43
N ALA A 204 -2.22 -10.02 -5.77
CA ALA A 204 -1.89 -10.21 -4.36
C ALA A 204 -0.39 -10.03 -4.11
N THR A 205 0.45 -10.55 -5.01
CA THR A 205 1.90 -10.39 -4.94
C THR A 205 2.30 -8.92 -4.97
N VAL A 206 1.77 -8.15 -5.93
CA VAL A 206 2.03 -6.71 -6.07
C VAL A 206 1.50 -5.93 -4.87
N ALA A 207 0.27 -6.22 -4.44
CA ALA A 207 -0.40 -5.53 -3.34
C ALA A 207 0.39 -5.68 -2.04
N ILE A 208 0.64 -6.92 -1.60
CA ILE A 208 1.33 -7.21 -0.34
C ILE A 208 2.77 -6.70 -0.37
N SER A 209 3.48 -6.86 -1.49
CA SER A 209 4.84 -6.33 -1.63
C SER A 209 4.88 -4.80 -1.49
N SER A 210 3.87 -4.10 -2.02
CA SER A 210 3.75 -2.64 -1.88
C SER A 210 3.45 -2.22 -0.44
N ILE A 211 2.62 -2.96 0.29
CA ILE A 211 2.36 -2.68 1.72
C ILE A 211 3.63 -2.84 2.57
N LYS A 212 4.48 -3.84 2.27
CA LYS A 212 5.75 -4.08 2.99
C LYS A 212 6.73 -2.92 2.91
N GLU A 213 6.58 -2.01 1.94
CA GLU A 213 7.41 -0.80 1.84
C GLU A 213 7.09 0.23 2.94
N PHE A 214 5.98 0.08 3.66
CA PHE A 214 5.46 1.02 4.68
C PHE A 214 5.29 0.37 6.07
N PRO A 215 6.30 -0.34 6.63
CA PRO A 215 6.11 -1.26 7.76
C PRO A 215 5.82 -0.59 9.11
N ASN A 216 6.06 0.72 9.23
CA ASN A 216 5.86 1.50 10.47
C ASN A 216 5.05 2.79 10.26
N ASP A 217 4.46 2.97 9.07
CA ASP A 217 3.72 4.20 8.75
C ASP A 217 2.25 4.14 9.21
N PHE A 218 1.72 2.93 9.41
CA PHE A 218 0.34 2.68 9.81
C PHE A 218 0.31 1.73 11.00
N LYS A 219 -0.67 1.91 11.88
CA LYS A 219 -0.95 0.93 12.94
C LYS A 219 -1.46 -0.36 12.32
N GLU A 220 -2.40 -0.23 11.38
CA GLU A 220 -2.95 -1.38 10.65
C GLU A 220 -3.26 -1.04 9.20
N VAL A 221 -2.89 -1.97 8.32
CA VAL A 221 -3.31 -2.00 6.91
C VAL A 221 -4.20 -3.22 6.73
N HIS A 222 -5.40 -3.01 6.19
CA HIS A 222 -6.41 -4.05 6.03
C HIS A 222 -6.60 -4.37 4.55
N PHE A 223 -6.77 -5.66 4.22
CA PHE A 223 -7.46 -6.09 3.01
C PHE A 223 -8.86 -6.57 3.39
N VAL A 224 -9.89 -5.86 2.93
CA VAL A 224 -11.30 -6.23 3.14
C VAL A 224 -11.82 -6.81 1.83
N LEU A 225 -11.93 -8.13 1.78
CA LEU A 225 -12.10 -8.89 0.54
C LEU A 225 -13.49 -9.52 0.49
N PHE A 226 -14.25 -9.19 -0.55
CA PHE A 226 -15.65 -9.59 -0.66
C PHE A 226 -15.83 -11.05 -1.09
N LEU A 227 -15.00 -11.53 -2.01
CA LEU A 227 -15.10 -12.88 -2.58
C LEU A 227 -14.19 -13.87 -1.85
N PRO A 228 -14.68 -15.07 -1.47
CA PRO A 228 -13.89 -16.09 -0.77
C PRO A 228 -12.60 -16.47 -1.48
N GLU A 229 -12.64 -16.64 -2.81
CA GLU A 229 -11.49 -17.04 -3.62
C GLU A 229 -10.38 -15.97 -3.67
N ILE A 230 -10.75 -14.69 -3.65
CA ILE A 230 -9.79 -13.58 -3.54
C ILE A 230 -9.19 -13.58 -2.14
N TYR A 231 -10.02 -13.74 -1.10
CA TYR A 231 -9.55 -13.84 0.28
C TYR A 231 -8.54 -14.98 0.47
N ASP A 232 -8.86 -16.19 0.02
CA ASP A 232 -7.99 -17.35 0.18
C ASP A 232 -6.65 -17.13 -0.55
N THR A 233 -6.70 -16.55 -1.76
CA THR A 233 -5.49 -16.17 -2.53
C THR A 233 -4.63 -15.17 -1.76
N TRP A 234 -5.24 -14.12 -1.20
CA TRP A 234 -4.51 -13.09 -0.43
C TRP A 234 -3.88 -13.67 0.84
N VAL A 235 -4.60 -14.51 1.58
CA VAL A 235 -4.08 -15.16 2.79
C VAL A 235 -2.91 -16.08 2.44
N ASN A 236 -3.03 -16.89 1.39
CA ASN A 236 -1.96 -17.78 0.95
C ASN A 236 -0.73 -16.98 0.50
N LYS A 237 -0.93 -15.92 -0.29
CA LYS A 237 0.18 -15.07 -0.73
C LYS A 237 0.86 -14.33 0.43
N ALA A 238 0.10 -13.86 1.41
CA ALA A 238 0.65 -13.23 2.60
C ALA A 238 1.50 -14.22 3.41
N LYS A 239 1.02 -15.47 3.58
CA LYS A 239 1.82 -16.55 4.19
C LYS A 239 3.09 -16.84 3.40
N GLU A 240 3.14 -16.66 2.10
CA GLU A 240 4.36 -16.86 1.32
C GLU A 240 5.35 -15.69 1.50
N LEU A 241 4.86 -14.45 1.43
CA LEU A 241 5.69 -13.25 1.38
C LEU A 241 6.08 -12.67 2.75
N LEU A 242 5.37 -13.02 3.81
CA LEU A 242 5.56 -12.50 5.17
C LEU A 242 6.03 -13.58 6.15
N LYS A 243 6.44 -14.75 5.66
CA LYS A 243 7.21 -15.70 6.47
C LYS A 243 8.59 -15.10 6.76
N GLU A 244 8.93 -15.04 8.05
CA GLU A 244 10.30 -14.92 8.54
C GLU A 244 11.05 -16.25 8.41
#